data_AF-A0A9E6B3W3-F1
#
_entry.id   AF-A0A9E6B3W3-F1
#
_cell.length_a   1.000
_cell.length_b   1.000
_cell.length_c   1.000
_cell.angle_alpha   90.00
_cell.angle_beta   90.00
_cell.angle_gamma   90.00
#
_symmetry.space_group_name_H-M   'P 1'
#
loop_
_entity.id
_entity.type
_entity.pdbx_description
1 polymer ?
#
loop_
_entity_poly.entity_id
_entity_poly.type
_entity_poly.pdbx_seq_one_letter_code
_entity_poly.pdbx_strand_id
1 'polypeptide(L)'
;MKQVKFRWVDQFLIKMTLKTKFAILAIIPILTLIGLSFILYSQFMLQMTQNQHDAARQQTSAIGEIVTLSAQYIPEDQQAEYRGQLTRLQLVIDEQSLSREQANAASQGGGIVSDNYQTRAIGSLDRNGLVAIVTVSDLNSIMDGSWTYVIACLMAFFFIIIISNYYIASFVGGALYTNVMALKRAADGDLTARLNFFEVKDEFSILAISIDTLLERQHHLVTELSQASMQIRQVVQSFRQNAQQGQSLASNQRQHLDSLATAMEEMTAAVKEVARNAEQSSIETQEANAQVDAGSKDIATTVNAIEMLSDEIGEASTAVNTLNENAAKIDAVVTTINSISEQTNLLALNAAIEAARAGEQGRGFAVVADEVRTLAGRTQAATVEIKSMIEALQTGAQDLTQVMKRTVDKANEGKKHVLDTGDDLKSIAEHSGRVYEMSMLIATSADEQSAVANEIATNLMEIRNQSHNVEQSADDSVSGCDELYATAEQLDQLLVGLKI
;
A
#
# COMPACT_ATOMS: atom_id res chain seq x y z
N MET A 1 -38.04 5.98 15.47
CA MET A 1 -38.79 6.13 16.74
C MET A 1 -40.26 5.82 16.49
N LYS A 2 -40.88 4.91 17.25
CA LYS A 2 -42.34 4.67 17.19
C LYS A 2 -43.05 5.94 17.66
N GLN A 3 -44.02 6.45 16.89
CA GLN A 3 -44.83 7.60 17.30
C GLN A 3 -45.54 7.27 18.60
N VAL A 4 -45.23 8.01 19.66
CA VAL A 4 -45.99 7.96 20.92
C VAL A 4 -47.40 8.44 20.61
N LYS A 5 -48.41 7.58 20.82
CA LYS A 5 -49.81 7.97 20.68
C LYS A 5 -50.13 9.01 21.76
N PHE A 6 -50.19 10.27 21.34
CA PHE A 6 -50.65 11.37 22.19
C PHE A 6 -52.09 11.14 22.64
N ARG A 7 -52.40 11.50 23.89
CA ARG A 7 -53.78 11.52 24.37
C ARG A 7 -54.53 12.61 23.61
N TRP A 8 -55.84 12.47 23.43
CA TRP A 8 -56.66 13.46 22.69
C TRP A 8 -56.49 14.90 23.23
N VAL A 9 -56.32 15.05 24.55
CA VAL A 9 -56.05 16.35 25.20
C VAL A 9 -54.71 16.93 24.77
N ASP A 10 -53.68 16.11 24.60
CA ASP A 10 -52.35 16.56 24.19
C ASP A 10 -52.37 17.11 22.76
N GLN A 11 -53.20 16.54 21.87
CA GLN A 11 -53.34 17.02 20.49
C GLN A 11 -53.84 18.47 20.41
N PHE A 12 -54.71 18.88 21.34
CA PHE A 12 -55.23 20.23 21.41
C PHE A 12 -54.21 21.18 22.07
N LEU A 13 -53.61 20.75 23.18
CA LEU A 13 -52.66 21.57 23.93
C LEU A 13 -51.36 21.82 23.13
N ILE A 14 -50.87 20.86 22.34
CA ILE A 14 -49.60 20.98 21.59
C ILE A 14 -49.53 22.24 20.71
N LYS A 15 -50.64 22.70 20.15
CA LYS A 15 -50.67 23.90 19.28
C LYS A 15 -50.63 25.22 20.04
N MET A 16 -50.63 25.19 21.37
CA MET A 16 -50.73 26.37 22.22
C MET A 16 -49.41 26.66 22.94
N THR A 17 -49.14 27.95 23.15
CA THR A 17 -47.98 28.36 23.96
C THR A 17 -48.13 27.88 25.39
N LEU A 18 -47.00 27.67 26.07
CA LEU A 18 -46.97 27.21 27.46
C LEU A 18 -47.82 28.12 28.37
N LYS A 19 -47.76 29.44 28.16
CA LYS A 19 -48.60 30.43 28.86
C LYS A 19 -50.10 30.17 28.69
N THR A 20 -50.52 29.78 27.48
CA THR A 20 -51.94 29.51 27.17
C THR A 20 -52.41 28.21 27.82
N LYS A 21 -51.57 27.18 27.85
CA LYS A 21 -51.88 25.90 28.53
C LYS A 21 -52.12 26.12 30.03
N PHE A 22 -51.23 26.85 30.66
CA PHE A 22 -51.31 27.21 32.08
C PHE A 22 -52.55 28.07 32.39
N ALA A 23 -52.90 29.01 31.51
CA ALA A 23 -54.14 29.78 31.64
C ALA A 23 -55.41 28.89 31.58
N ILE A 24 -55.49 27.96 30.63
CA ILE A 24 -56.63 27.03 30.50
C ILE A 24 -56.73 26.13 31.74
N LEU A 25 -55.60 25.63 32.23
CA LEU A 25 -55.55 24.77 33.42
C LEU A 25 -56.02 25.50 34.68
N ALA A 26 -55.84 26.83 34.76
CA ALA A 26 -56.33 27.65 35.87
C ALA A 26 -57.85 27.93 35.79
N ILE A 27 -58.43 28.05 34.59
CA ILE A 27 -59.85 28.40 34.41
C ILE A 27 -60.78 27.29 34.91
N ILE A 28 -60.45 26.02 34.64
CA ILE A 28 -61.29 24.87 35.04
C ILE A 28 -61.52 24.82 36.56
N PRO A 29 -60.49 24.81 37.42
CA PRO A 29 -60.69 24.79 38.87
C PRO A 29 -61.43 26.04 39.36
N ILE A 30 -61.17 27.23 38.79
CA ILE A 30 -61.91 28.45 39.13
C ILE A 30 -63.42 28.28 38.85
N LEU A 31 -63.79 27.81 37.66
CA LEU A 31 -65.19 27.60 37.30
C LEU A 31 -65.86 26.53 38.18
N THR A 32 -65.16 25.44 38.48
CA THR A 32 -65.69 24.40 39.37
C THR A 32 -65.90 24.91 40.79
N LEU A 33 -65.02 25.77 41.29
CA LEU A 33 -65.09 26.31 42.65
C LEU A 33 -66.21 27.35 42.77
N ILE A 34 -66.40 28.19 41.75
CA ILE A 34 -67.56 29.09 41.64
C ILE A 34 -68.87 28.29 41.61
N GLY A 35 -68.95 27.26 40.76
CA GLY A 35 -70.14 26.41 40.65
C GLY A 35 -70.46 25.66 41.95
N LEU A 36 -69.45 25.06 42.58
CA LEU A 36 -69.60 24.35 43.85
C LEU A 36 -70.02 25.30 44.98
N SER A 37 -69.43 26.50 45.04
CA SER A 37 -69.78 27.51 46.04
C SER A 37 -71.23 27.97 45.90
N PHE A 38 -71.71 28.17 44.66
CA PHE A 38 -73.11 28.52 44.40
C PHE A 38 -74.07 27.39 44.84
N ILE A 39 -73.75 26.13 44.51
CA ILE A 39 -74.57 24.97 44.90
C ILE A 39 -74.62 24.82 46.42
N LEU A 40 -73.47 24.87 47.10
CA LEU A 40 -73.38 24.74 48.55
C LEU A 40 -74.14 25.87 49.26
N TYR A 41 -74.00 27.10 48.78
CA TYR A 41 -74.74 28.22 49.33
C TYR A 41 -76.25 28.06 49.15
N SER A 42 -76.70 27.69 47.95
CA SER A 42 -78.13 27.46 47.69
C SER A 42 -78.70 26.35 48.58
N GLN A 43 -77.96 25.26 48.79
CA GLN A 43 -78.38 24.20 49.72
C GLN A 43 -78.43 24.68 51.17
N PHE A 44 -77.41 25.44 51.60
CA PHE A 44 -77.36 26.00 52.95
C PHE A 44 -78.57 26.91 53.23
N MET A 45 -78.92 27.79 52.29
CA MET A 45 -80.10 28.67 52.40
C MET A 45 -81.41 27.88 52.52
N LEU A 46 -81.60 26.88 51.66
CA LEU A 46 -82.78 26.01 51.69
C LEU A 46 -82.91 25.28 53.03
N GLN A 47 -81.82 24.67 53.49
CA GLN A 47 -81.81 23.91 54.74
C GLN A 47 -82.04 24.80 55.97
N MET A 48 -81.47 26.01 55.97
CA MET A 48 -81.68 26.96 57.06
C MET A 48 -83.13 27.45 57.12
N THR A 49 -83.72 27.78 55.97
CA THR A 49 -85.13 28.19 55.87
C THR A 49 -86.07 27.09 56.39
N GLN A 50 -85.81 25.84 56.00
CA GLN A 50 -86.59 24.70 56.46
C GLN A 50 -86.47 24.48 57.98
N ASN A 51 -85.26 24.55 58.53
CA ASN A 51 -85.04 24.44 59.97
C ASN A 51 -85.78 25.54 60.76
N GLN A 52 -85.83 26.78 60.26
CA GLN A 52 -86.58 27.85 60.91
C GLN A 52 -88.09 27.61 60.89
N HIS A 53 -88.60 27.15 59.76
CA HIS A 53 -90.01 26.80 59.61
C HIS A 53 -90.40 25.69 60.58
N ASP A 54 -89.59 24.65 60.71
CA ASP A 54 -89.82 23.57 61.66
C ASP A 54 -89.74 24.04 63.12
N ALA A 55 -88.74 24.88 63.46
CA ALA A 55 -88.62 25.45 64.80
C ALA A 55 -89.82 26.34 65.18
N ALA A 56 -90.28 27.19 64.25
CA ALA A 56 -91.44 28.05 64.48
C ALA A 56 -92.74 27.24 64.63
N ARG A 57 -92.91 26.17 63.84
CA ARG A 57 -94.04 25.23 63.99
C ARG A 57 -94.02 24.54 65.35
N GLN A 58 -92.86 24.04 65.77
CA GLN A 58 -92.69 23.41 67.07
C GLN A 58 -93.02 24.39 68.20
N GLN A 59 -92.60 25.66 68.08
CA GLN A 59 -92.91 26.69 69.05
C GLN A 59 -94.40 27.03 69.09
N THR A 60 -95.07 27.15 67.94
CA THR A 60 -96.53 27.34 67.92
C THR A 60 -97.28 26.16 68.53
N SER A 61 -96.82 24.93 68.30
CA SER A 61 -97.41 23.74 68.91
C SER A 61 -97.25 23.75 70.42
N ALA A 62 -96.05 24.09 70.92
CA ALA A 62 -95.78 24.20 72.35
C ALA A 62 -96.61 25.31 73.02
N ILE A 63 -96.75 26.48 72.37
CA ILE A 63 -97.64 27.55 72.85
C ILE A 63 -99.09 27.06 72.88
N GLY A 64 -99.53 26.35 71.82
CA GLY A 64 -100.87 25.77 71.74
C GLY A 64 -101.15 24.80 72.90
N GLU A 65 -100.21 23.90 73.21
CA GLU A 65 -100.32 22.98 74.35
C GLU A 65 -100.36 23.73 75.68
N ILE A 66 -99.45 24.67 75.92
CA ILE A 66 -99.39 25.45 77.16
C ILE A 66 -100.70 26.20 77.37
N VAL A 67 -101.21 26.88 76.34
CA VAL A 67 -102.46 27.67 76.40
C VAL A 67 -103.68 26.77 76.61
N THR A 68 -103.71 25.59 75.99
CA THR A 68 -104.81 24.63 76.19
C THR A 68 -104.81 24.08 77.60
N LEU A 69 -103.61 23.75 78.13
CA LEU A 69 -103.45 23.20 79.47
C LEU A 69 -103.78 24.25 80.54
N SER A 70 -103.27 25.47 80.41
CA SER A 70 -103.56 26.57 81.35
C SER A 70 -105.03 26.95 81.35
N ALA A 71 -105.72 26.93 80.20
CA ALA A 71 -107.14 27.25 80.11
C ALA A 71 -108.04 26.29 80.91
N GLN A 72 -107.62 25.03 81.14
CA GLN A 72 -108.37 24.08 81.97
C GLN A 72 -108.36 24.44 83.47
N TYR A 73 -107.35 25.16 83.95
CA TYR A 73 -107.20 25.50 85.37
C TYR A 73 -107.70 26.91 85.72
N ILE A 74 -108.19 27.67 84.73
CA ILE A 74 -108.69 29.04 84.92
C ILE A 74 -110.23 29.03 85.01
N PRO A 75 -110.82 29.54 86.10
CA PRO A 75 -112.27 29.69 86.26
C PRO A 75 -112.95 30.45 85.11
N GLU A 76 -114.17 30.05 84.73
CA GLU A 76 -114.91 30.61 83.57
C GLU A 76 -115.10 32.14 83.63
N ASP A 77 -115.18 32.74 84.83
CA ASP A 77 -115.31 34.18 85.05
C ASP A 77 -114.03 34.96 84.71
N GLN A 78 -112.86 34.29 84.68
CA GLN A 78 -111.56 34.90 84.39
C GLN A 78 -110.98 34.51 83.00
N GLN A 79 -111.64 33.62 82.26
CA GLN A 79 -111.17 33.22 80.93
C GLN A 79 -111.12 34.40 79.93
N ALA A 80 -112.05 35.35 80.03
CA ALA A 80 -112.03 36.54 79.17
C ALA A 80 -110.79 37.41 79.40
N GLU A 81 -110.37 37.57 80.67
CA GLU A 81 -109.15 38.31 81.01
C GLU A 81 -107.90 37.54 80.57
N TYR A 82 -107.87 36.21 80.74
CA TYR A 82 -106.78 35.35 80.28
C TYR A 82 -106.56 35.42 78.76
N ARG A 83 -107.64 35.33 77.96
CA ARG A 83 -107.58 35.49 76.50
C ARG A 83 -107.06 36.88 76.11
N GLY A 84 -107.54 37.92 76.81
CA GLY A 84 -107.07 39.29 76.61
C GLY A 84 -105.56 39.44 76.85
N GLN A 85 -105.04 38.80 77.91
CA GLN A 85 -103.60 38.83 78.22
C GLN A 85 -102.76 38.05 77.20
N LEU A 86 -103.19 36.86 76.76
CA LEU A 86 -102.49 36.09 75.74
C LEU A 86 -102.45 36.83 74.39
N THR A 87 -103.55 37.48 74.03
CA THR A 87 -103.64 38.30 72.81
C THR A 87 -102.75 39.53 72.92
N ARG A 88 -102.70 40.16 74.11
CA ARG A 88 -101.80 41.29 74.39
C ARG A 88 -100.32 40.90 74.34
N LEU A 89 -99.98 39.69 74.77
CA LEU A 89 -98.64 39.12 74.66
C LEU A 89 -98.29 38.63 73.24
N GLN A 90 -99.23 38.74 72.29
CA GLN A 90 -99.08 38.30 70.90
C GLN A 90 -98.75 36.81 70.74
N LEU A 91 -99.10 35.99 71.74
CA LEU A 91 -98.91 34.55 71.70
C LEU A 91 -100.04 33.84 70.96
N VAL A 92 -101.25 34.43 71.02
CA VAL A 92 -102.44 33.94 70.33
C VAL A 92 -103.18 35.09 69.68
N ILE A 93 -103.97 34.78 68.67
CA ILE A 93 -104.85 35.72 67.97
C ILE A 93 -106.25 35.08 67.89
N ASP A 94 -107.29 35.92 67.89
CA ASP A 94 -108.66 35.44 67.72
C ASP A 94 -108.89 34.99 66.27
N GLU A 95 -109.53 33.83 66.11
CA GLU A 95 -109.72 33.18 64.81
C GLU A 95 -110.43 34.09 63.80
N GLN A 96 -111.31 34.98 64.26
CA GLN A 96 -112.03 35.92 63.39
C GLN A 96 -111.15 37.02 62.78
N SER A 97 -109.97 37.26 63.37
CA SER A 97 -109.03 38.30 62.93
C SER A 97 -107.92 37.78 62.02
N LEU A 98 -107.95 36.48 61.68
CA LEU A 98 -107.01 35.86 60.75
C LEU A 98 -107.30 36.28 59.31
N SER A 99 -106.25 36.47 58.52
CA SER A 99 -106.40 36.56 57.06
C SER A 99 -106.91 35.22 56.49
N ARG A 100 -107.48 35.23 55.27
CA ARG A 100 -108.01 34.00 54.64
C ARG A 100 -106.99 32.86 54.59
N GLU A 101 -105.72 33.17 54.33
CA GLU A 101 -104.66 32.17 54.29
C GLU A 101 -104.29 31.66 55.68
N GLN A 102 -104.29 32.55 56.68
CA GLN A 102 -104.03 32.21 58.07
C GLN A 102 -105.13 31.34 58.66
N ALA A 103 -106.40 31.63 58.35
CA ALA A 103 -107.56 30.84 58.74
C ALA A 103 -107.53 29.44 58.09
N ASN A 104 -107.17 29.35 56.80
CA ASN A 104 -107.00 28.06 56.13
C ASN A 104 -105.89 27.22 56.76
N ALA A 105 -104.73 27.82 57.07
CA ALA A 105 -103.64 27.12 57.74
C ALA A 105 -104.05 26.65 59.14
N ALA A 106 -104.76 27.48 59.91
CA ALA A 106 -105.30 27.08 61.21
C ALA A 106 -106.28 25.91 61.09
N SER A 107 -107.21 25.94 60.12
CA SER A 107 -108.19 24.84 59.93
C SER A 107 -107.56 23.49 59.58
N GLN A 108 -106.32 23.48 59.07
CA GLN A 108 -105.59 22.27 58.69
C GLN A 108 -104.64 21.74 59.79
N GLY A 109 -104.78 22.23 61.02
CA GLY A 109 -103.92 21.82 62.14
C GLY A 109 -102.67 22.69 62.31
N GLY A 110 -102.58 23.81 61.58
CA GLY A 110 -101.46 24.73 61.60
C GLY A 110 -100.67 24.76 60.29
N GLY A 111 -99.83 25.78 60.13
CA GLY A 111 -99.06 25.99 58.92
C GLY A 111 -98.16 27.21 59.01
N ILE A 112 -97.43 27.49 57.93
CA ILE A 112 -96.65 28.73 57.81
C ILE A 112 -97.28 29.54 56.71
N VAL A 113 -97.63 30.78 57.06
CA VAL A 113 -98.26 31.72 56.15
C VAL A 113 -97.36 32.93 56.08
N SER A 114 -96.99 33.29 54.85
CA SER A 114 -96.16 34.45 54.58
C SER A 114 -97.05 35.56 54.02
N ASP A 115 -97.11 36.68 54.71
CA ASP A 115 -97.70 37.91 54.18
C ASP A 115 -96.57 38.82 53.68
N ASN A 116 -96.90 39.86 52.91
CA ASN A 116 -95.97 40.76 52.24
C ASN A 116 -94.90 41.41 53.14
N TYR A 117 -95.06 41.35 54.46
CA TYR A 117 -94.13 41.94 55.42
C TYR A 117 -93.53 40.97 56.44
N GLN A 118 -94.18 39.83 56.73
CA GLN A 118 -93.76 38.90 57.80
C GLN A 118 -94.22 37.48 57.50
N THR A 119 -93.34 36.52 57.77
CA THR A 119 -93.71 35.09 57.76
C THR A 119 -94.10 34.66 59.16
N ARG A 120 -95.26 34.02 59.32
CA ARG A 120 -95.78 33.59 60.62
C ARG A 120 -96.10 32.10 60.60
N ALA A 121 -95.66 31.39 61.63
CA ALA A 121 -96.16 30.07 61.94
C ALA A 121 -97.46 30.20 62.73
N ILE A 122 -98.39 29.30 62.45
CA ILE A 122 -99.76 29.30 62.96
C ILE A 122 -100.05 27.90 63.49
N GLY A 123 -100.49 27.79 64.74
CA GLY A 123 -100.92 26.54 65.36
C GLY A 123 -102.37 26.64 65.81
N SER A 124 -103.21 25.70 65.40
CA SER A 124 -104.63 25.65 65.81
C SER A 124 -104.79 25.19 67.26
N LEU A 125 -105.69 25.82 68.02
CA LEU A 125 -106.12 25.31 69.34
C LEU A 125 -107.53 24.72 69.23
N ASP A 126 -107.70 23.49 69.70
CA ASP A 126 -108.83 22.61 69.34
C ASP A 126 -110.21 23.11 69.81
N ARG A 127 -110.35 24.05 70.76
CA ARG A 127 -111.69 24.37 71.34
C ARG A 127 -112.01 25.80 71.76
N ASN A 128 -111.13 26.79 71.54
CA ASN A 128 -111.33 28.14 72.12
C ASN A 128 -111.49 29.29 71.12
N GLY A 129 -111.52 29.04 69.80
CA GLY A 129 -111.57 30.12 68.79
C GLY A 129 -110.32 31.03 68.83
N LEU A 130 -109.21 30.49 69.32
CA LEU A 130 -107.90 31.15 69.38
C LEU A 130 -106.90 30.34 68.58
N VAL A 131 -105.90 31.02 68.03
CA VAL A 131 -104.84 30.41 67.22
C VAL A 131 -103.49 30.94 67.69
N ALA A 132 -102.54 30.02 67.96
CA ALA A 132 -101.19 30.37 68.37
C ALA A 132 -100.42 30.93 67.18
N ILE A 133 -99.68 32.01 67.40
CA ILE A 133 -98.91 32.65 66.33
C ILE A 133 -97.47 32.91 66.77
N VAL A 134 -96.52 32.55 65.91
CA VAL A 134 -95.10 32.88 66.10
C VAL A 134 -94.60 33.53 64.82
N THR A 135 -93.97 34.68 64.96
CA THR A 135 -93.34 35.35 63.83
C THR A 135 -92.00 34.67 63.55
N VAL A 136 -91.82 34.17 62.33
CA VAL A 136 -90.55 33.60 61.88
C VAL A 136 -89.58 34.76 61.67
N SER A 137 -88.47 34.77 62.40
CA SER A 137 -87.43 35.78 62.24
C SER A 137 -86.88 35.75 60.82
N ASP A 138 -86.94 36.90 60.12
CA ASP A 138 -86.31 37.05 58.81
C ASP A 138 -84.79 37.11 58.98
N LEU A 139 -84.13 35.97 58.78
CA LEU A 139 -82.67 35.90 58.83
C LEU A 139 -82.00 36.43 57.55
N ASN A 140 -82.75 36.81 56.51
CA ASN A 140 -82.14 37.35 55.28
C ASN A 140 -81.26 38.57 55.60
N SER A 141 -81.69 39.45 56.51
CA SER A 141 -80.90 40.62 56.93
C SER A 141 -79.63 40.26 57.71
N ILE A 142 -79.59 39.09 58.38
CA ILE A 142 -78.39 38.58 59.07
C ILE A 142 -77.46 37.88 58.05
N MET A 143 -78.05 37.24 57.04
CA MET A 143 -77.33 36.45 56.03
C MET A 143 -76.73 37.29 54.90
N ASP A 144 -77.26 38.49 54.63
CA ASP A 144 -76.66 39.43 53.66
C ASP A 144 -75.19 39.75 53.98
N GLY A 145 -74.82 39.79 55.26
CA GLY A 145 -73.43 39.95 55.69
C GLY A 145 -72.53 38.75 55.34
N SER A 146 -73.08 37.53 55.29
CA SER A 146 -72.32 36.31 54.98
C SER A 146 -71.90 36.24 53.51
N TRP A 147 -72.66 36.84 52.60
CA TRP A 147 -72.34 36.87 51.17
C TRP A 147 -71.03 37.62 50.88
N THR A 148 -70.75 38.67 51.65
CA THR A 148 -69.52 39.46 51.53
C THR A 148 -68.28 38.62 51.86
N TYR A 149 -68.35 37.76 52.89
CA TYR A 149 -67.24 36.88 53.26
C TYR A 149 -66.99 35.78 52.23
N VAL A 150 -68.06 35.18 51.68
CA VAL A 150 -67.95 34.16 50.61
C VAL A 150 -67.29 34.75 49.37
N ILE A 151 -67.74 35.93 48.91
CA ILE A 151 -67.14 36.61 47.76
C ILE A 151 -65.68 36.98 48.04
N ALA A 152 -65.37 37.50 49.23
CA ALA A 152 -63.99 37.85 49.59
C ALA A 152 -63.06 36.63 49.56
N CYS A 153 -63.50 35.47 50.09
CA CYS A 153 -62.75 34.22 50.02
C CYS A 153 -62.57 33.73 48.58
N LEU A 154 -63.61 33.80 47.75
CA LEU A 154 -63.53 33.43 46.33
C LEU A 154 -62.56 34.34 45.57
N MET A 155 -62.58 35.65 45.81
CA MET A 155 -61.63 36.58 45.20
C MET A 155 -60.19 36.32 45.65
N ALA A 156 -59.96 36.09 46.95
CA ALA A 156 -58.64 35.75 47.46
C ALA A 156 -58.09 34.47 46.80
N PHE A 157 -58.93 33.43 46.67
CA PHE A 157 -58.54 32.18 46.02
C PHE A 157 -58.26 32.38 44.52
N PHE A 158 -59.07 33.19 43.84
CA PHE A 158 -58.85 33.58 42.45
C PHE A 158 -57.49 34.28 42.25
N PHE A 159 -57.14 35.23 43.12
CA PHE A 159 -55.83 35.90 43.06
C PHE A 159 -54.67 34.91 43.31
N ILE A 160 -54.80 34.01 44.29
CA ILE A 160 -53.78 32.99 44.58
C ILE A 160 -53.54 32.10 43.35
N ILE A 161 -54.62 31.64 42.69
CA ILE A 161 -54.51 30.79 41.49
C ILE A 161 -53.81 31.56 40.36
N ILE A 162 -54.18 32.82 40.11
CA ILE A 162 -53.55 33.63 39.05
C ILE A 162 -52.06 33.86 39.33
N ILE A 163 -51.71 34.24 40.55
CA ILE A 163 -50.33 34.51 40.93
C ILE A 163 -49.49 33.23 40.82
N SER A 164 -49.97 32.12 41.38
CA SER A 164 -49.30 30.82 41.27
C SER A 164 -49.08 30.43 39.81
N ASN A 165 -50.11 30.59 38.97
CA ASN A 165 -50.03 30.27 37.55
C ASN A 165 -49.02 31.15 36.80
N TYR A 166 -48.98 32.46 37.11
CA TYR A 166 -48.02 33.39 36.52
C TYR A 166 -46.58 33.00 36.88
N TYR A 167 -46.31 32.70 38.16
CA TYR A 167 -44.98 32.27 38.61
C TYR A 167 -44.54 30.96 37.95
N ILE A 168 -45.42 29.95 37.90
CA ILE A 168 -45.11 28.66 37.26
C ILE A 168 -44.84 28.85 35.76
N ALA A 169 -45.69 29.61 35.05
CA ALA A 169 -45.53 29.85 33.63
C ALA A 169 -44.26 30.64 33.29
N SER A 170 -43.89 31.61 34.14
CA SER A 170 -42.65 32.39 33.98
C SER A 170 -41.40 31.55 34.26
N PHE A 171 -41.41 30.75 35.33
CA PHE A 171 -40.30 29.88 35.71
C PHE A 171 -40.01 28.82 34.62
N VAL A 172 -41.03 28.06 34.23
CA VAL A 172 -40.92 27.02 33.20
C VAL A 172 -40.58 27.64 31.84
N GLY A 173 -41.21 28.77 31.49
CA GLY A 173 -40.96 29.45 30.22
C GLY A 173 -39.54 29.99 30.08
N GLY A 174 -38.98 30.59 31.14
CA GLY A 174 -37.62 31.11 31.14
C GLY A 174 -36.57 30.01 31.00
N ALA A 175 -36.69 28.94 31.79
CA ALA A 175 -35.76 27.80 31.73
C ALA A 175 -35.81 27.09 30.36
N LEU A 176 -36.99 26.95 29.76
CA LEU A 176 -37.13 26.35 28.43
C LEU A 176 -36.57 27.27 27.33
N TYR A 177 -36.75 28.59 27.44
CA TYR A 177 -36.26 29.54 26.46
C TYR A 177 -34.74 29.48 26.29
N THR A 178 -33.98 29.40 27.39
CA THR A 178 -32.51 29.32 27.35
C THR A 178 -32.03 28.07 26.64
N ASN A 179 -32.64 26.91 26.95
CA ASN A 179 -32.34 25.63 26.30
C ASN A 179 -32.68 25.65 24.79
N VAL A 180 -33.85 26.19 24.43
CA VAL A 180 -34.28 26.33 23.02
C VAL A 180 -33.35 27.27 22.26
N MET A 181 -32.92 28.38 22.87
CA MET A 181 -32.02 29.33 22.23
C MET A 181 -30.62 28.73 22.03
N ALA A 182 -30.12 27.96 22.98
CA ALA A 182 -28.86 27.23 22.82
C ALA A 182 -28.94 26.21 21.69
N LEU A 183 -30.03 25.43 21.61
CA LEU A 183 -30.26 24.53 20.48
C LEU A 183 -30.40 25.26 19.14
N LYS A 184 -31.02 26.45 19.13
CA LYS A 184 -31.12 27.26 17.91
C LYS A 184 -29.74 27.75 17.46
N ARG A 185 -28.91 28.24 18.38
CA ARG A 185 -27.51 28.62 18.10
C ARG A 185 -26.70 27.44 17.58
N ALA A 186 -26.86 26.26 18.19
CA ALA A 186 -26.27 25.01 17.73
C ALA A 186 -26.69 24.67 16.30
N ALA A 187 -27.98 24.80 15.99
CA ALA A 187 -28.54 24.56 14.67
C ALA A 187 -28.06 25.59 13.63
N ASP A 188 -27.79 26.82 14.06
CA ASP A 188 -27.16 27.87 13.24
C ASP A 188 -25.64 27.69 13.12
N GLY A 189 -25.06 26.62 13.69
CA GLY A 189 -23.66 26.23 13.57
C GLY A 189 -22.74 26.68 14.71
N ASP A 190 -23.25 27.36 15.74
CA ASP A 190 -22.43 27.77 16.88
C ASP A 190 -22.30 26.65 17.92
N LEU A 191 -21.19 25.92 17.87
CA LEU A 191 -20.88 24.83 18.78
C LEU A 191 -20.05 25.28 20.00
N THR A 192 -19.74 26.58 20.12
CA THR A 192 -18.95 27.14 21.23
C THR A 192 -19.81 27.47 22.46
N ALA A 193 -21.12 27.68 22.24
CA ALA A 193 -22.03 28.08 23.30
C ALA A 193 -22.12 26.99 24.38
N ARG A 194 -22.10 27.40 25.65
CA ARG A 194 -22.30 26.53 26.81
C ARG A 194 -23.37 27.11 27.71
N LEU A 195 -24.26 26.26 28.19
CA LEU A 195 -25.34 26.62 29.11
C LEU A 195 -24.83 26.74 30.55
N ASN A 196 -23.81 25.96 30.93
CA ASN A 196 -23.13 26.03 32.25
C ASN A 196 -24.09 25.85 33.44
N PHE A 197 -25.05 24.93 33.32
CA PHE A 197 -25.95 24.60 34.43
C PHE A 197 -25.26 23.66 35.42
N PHE A 198 -25.58 23.81 36.71
CA PHE A 198 -25.17 22.87 37.75
C PHE A 198 -26.22 21.75 37.89
N GLU A 199 -25.80 20.56 38.31
CA GLU A 199 -26.70 19.44 38.53
C GLU A 199 -27.64 19.73 39.71
N VAL A 200 -28.94 19.83 39.41
CA VAL A 200 -30.01 20.03 40.38
C VAL A 200 -31.06 18.94 40.15
N LYS A 201 -31.88 18.62 41.15
CA LYS A 201 -33.02 17.70 41.00
C LYS A 201 -34.18 18.36 40.23
N ASP A 202 -33.92 18.85 39.03
CA ASP A 202 -34.92 19.35 38.09
C ASP A 202 -34.66 18.86 36.66
N GLU A 203 -35.70 18.85 35.84
CA GLU A 203 -35.61 18.36 34.45
C GLU A 203 -34.85 19.33 33.54
N PHE A 204 -34.70 20.61 33.93
CA PHE A 204 -34.07 21.64 33.12
C PHE A 204 -32.54 21.60 33.16
N SER A 205 -31.97 21.32 34.33
CA SER A 205 -30.53 21.12 34.50
C SER A 205 -30.06 19.86 33.77
N ILE A 206 -30.80 18.75 33.87
CA ILE A 206 -30.52 17.52 33.11
C ILE A 206 -30.55 17.81 31.61
N LEU A 207 -31.55 18.56 31.12
CA LEU A 207 -31.62 18.95 29.71
C LEU A 207 -30.45 19.84 29.28
N ALA A 208 -30.11 20.86 30.08
CA ALA A 208 -29.01 21.77 29.79
C ALA A 208 -27.65 21.06 29.75
N ILE A 209 -27.37 20.19 30.73
CA ILE A 209 -26.15 19.36 30.77
C ILE A 209 -26.10 18.41 29.57
N SER A 210 -27.25 17.83 29.18
CA SER A 210 -27.33 16.96 28.02
C SER A 210 -27.07 17.72 26.71
N ILE A 211 -27.55 18.96 26.59
CA ILE A 211 -27.25 19.86 25.45
C ILE A 211 -25.77 20.20 25.42
N ASP A 212 -25.17 20.58 26.55
CA ASP A 212 -23.72 20.88 26.62
C ASP A 212 -22.88 19.65 26.23
N THR A 213 -23.25 18.46 26.71
CA THR A 213 -22.58 17.20 26.34
C THR A 213 -22.72 16.91 24.84
N LEU A 214 -23.88 17.16 24.24
CA LEU A 214 -24.10 17.02 22.80
C LEU A 214 -23.23 18.00 22.00
N LEU A 215 -23.21 19.26 22.43
CA LEU A 215 -22.41 20.32 21.81
C LEU A 215 -20.91 20.04 21.90
N GLU A 216 -20.43 19.58 23.05
CA GLU A 216 -19.04 19.19 23.24
C GLU A 216 -18.64 18.03 22.32
N ARG A 217 -19.47 16.98 22.25
CA ARG A 217 -19.23 15.87 21.31
C ARG A 217 -19.24 16.31 19.86
N GLN A 218 -20.20 17.15 19.46
CA GLN A 218 -20.25 17.70 18.10
C GLN A 218 -19.04 18.58 17.78
N HIS A 219 -18.61 19.45 18.71
CA HIS A 219 -17.43 20.29 18.56
C HIS A 219 -16.15 19.45 18.40
N HIS A 220 -15.98 18.40 19.22
CA HIS A 220 -14.88 17.46 19.07
C HIS A 220 -14.89 16.75 17.72
N LEU A 221 -16.04 16.23 17.28
CA LEU A 221 -16.17 15.57 15.98
C LEU A 221 -15.79 16.51 14.82
N VAL A 222 -16.24 17.76 14.85
CA VAL A 222 -15.95 18.75 13.81
C VAL A 222 -14.47 19.12 13.80
N THR A 223 -13.85 19.27 14.98
CA THR A 223 -12.41 19.52 15.12
C THR A 223 -11.59 18.35 14.56
N GLU A 224 -11.92 17.11 14.93
CA GLU A 224 -11.25 15.92 14.42
C GLU A 224 -11.43 15.77 12.91
N LEU A 225 -12.61 16.05 12.36
CA LEU A 225 -12.87 16.00 10.92
C LEU A 225 -12.04 17.03 10.15
N SER A 226 -11.94 18.26 10.69
CA SER A 226 -11.10 19.31 10.10
C SER A 226 -9.62 18.93 10.09
N GLN A 227 -9.13 18.38 11.20
CA GLN A 227 -7.75 17.89 11.29
C GLN A 227 -7.49 16.73 10.33
N ALA A 228 -8.42 15.79 10.21
CA ALA A 228 -8.33 14.67 9.28
C ALA A 228 -8.32 15.14 7.81
N SER A 229 -9.17 16.12 7.45
CA SER A 229 -9.17 16.73 6.11
C SER A 229 -7.82 17.35 5.76
N MET A 230 -7.23 18.12 6.69
CA MET A 230 -5.90 18.71 6.51
C MET A 230 -4.80 17.66 6.33
N GLN A 231 -4.83 16.58 7.13
CA GLN A 231 -3.88 15.47 7.00
C GLN A 231 -4.04 14.74 5.66
N ILE A 232 -5.27 14.49 5.21
CA ILE A 232 -5.53 13.89 3.89
C ILE A 232 -4.89 14.74 2.79
N ARG A 233 -5.09 16.06 2.81
CA ARG A 233 -4.49 16.97 1.81
C ARG A 233 -2.96 16.89 1.79
N GLN A 234 -2.32 16.86 2.96
CA GLN A 234 -0.87 16.75 3.06
C GLN A 234 -0.35 15.41 2.52
N VAL A 235 -1.01 14.30 2.88
CA VAL A 235 -0.66 12.95 2.39
C VAL A 235 -0.85 12.86 0.88
N VAL A 236 -1.96 13.37 0.36
CA VAL A 236 -2.26 13.40 -1.09
C VAL A 236 -1.20 14.18 -1.86
N GLN A 237 -0.75 15.33 -1.36
CA GLN A 237 0.30 16.10 -2.01
C GLN A 237 1.63 15.34 -2.03
N SER A 238 2.03 14.72 -0.91
CA SER A 238 3.24 13.89 -0.85
C SER A 238 3.14 12.67 -1.77
N PHE A 239 1.98 12.01 -1.81
CA PHE A 239 1.74 10.85 -2.67
C PHE A 239 1.81 11.23 -4.15
N ARG A 240 1.23 12.38 -4.53
CA ARG A 240 1.33 12.92 -5.90
C ARG A 240 2.76 13.17 -6.31
N GLN A 241 3.57 13.78 -5.44
CA GLN A 241 4.99 14.01 -5.72
C GLN A 241 5.75 12.70 -5.92
N ASN A 242 5.48 11.69 -5.09
CA ASN A 242 6.09 10.36 -5.21
C ASN A 242 5.67 9.66 -6.51
N ALA A 243 4.40 9.76 -6.90
CA ALA A 243 3.89 9.21 -8.16
C ALA A 243 4.58 9.87 -9.38
N GLN A 244 4.65 11.20 -9.41
CA GLN A 244 5.36 11.94 -10.46
C GLN A 244 6.85 11.59 -10.54
N GLN A 245 7.51 11.43 -9.38
CA GLN A 245 8.89 10.97 -9.34
C GLN A 245 9.02 9.54 -9.88
N GLY A 246 8.09 8.64 -9.52
CA GLY A 246 8.03 7.27 -10.03
C GLY A 246 7.88 7.23 -11.56
N GLN A 247 7.00 8.06 -12.12
CA GLN A 247 6.83 8.22 -13.57
C GLN A 247 8.12 8.66 -14.26
N SER A 248 8.78 9.68 -13.73
CA SER A 248 10.06 10.17 -14.28
C SER A 248 11.16 9.10 -14.21
N LEU A 249 11.26 8.38 -13.09
CA LEU A 249 12.21 7.27 -12.94
C LEU A 249 11.93 6.14 -13.92
N ALA A 250 10.66 5.74 -14.09
CA ALA A 250 10.26 4.71 -15.05
C ALA A 250 10.59 5.10 -16.49
N SER A 251 10.35 6.37 -16.87
CA SER A 251 10.71 6.90 -18.19
C SER A 251 12.23 6.87 -18.43
N ASN A 252 13.02 7.33 -17.45
CA ASN A 252 14.49 7.28 -17.55
C ASN A 252 15.01 5.84 -17.62
N GLN A 253 14.43 4.93 -16.83
CA GLN A 253 14.78 3.51 -16.88
C GLN A 253 14.48 2.90 -18.25
N ARG A 254 13.35 3.24 -18.88
CA ARG A 254 13.05 2.81 -20.25
C ARG A 254 14.10 3.26 -21.26
N GLN A 255 14.54 4.52 -21.18
CA GLN A 255 15.61 5.02 -22.06
C GLN A 255 16.93 4.27 -21.86
N HIS A 256 17.30 3.97 -20.61
CA HIS A 256 18.48 3.15 -20.32
C HIS A 256 18.34 1.73 -20.86
N LEU A 257 17.16 1.14 -20.77
CA LEU A 257 16.87 -0.19 -21.33
C LEU A 257 16.98 -0.21 -22.86
N ASP A 258 16.51 0.83 -23.56
CA ASP A 258 16.67 0.92 -25.02
C ASP A 258 18.16 0.97 -25.43
N SER A 259 18.98 1.69 -24.66
CA SER A 259 20.45 1.73 -24.87
C SER A 259 21.11 0.38 -24.55
N LEU A 260 20.70 -0.28 -23.47
CA LEU A 260 21.16 -1.62 -23.11
C LEU A 260 20.78 -2.65 -24.17
N ALA A 261 19.56 -2.61 -24.71
CA ALA A 261 19.13 -3.50 -25.78
C ALA A 261 20.01 -3.36 -27.02
N THR A 262 20.34 -2.12 -27.40
CA THR A 262 21.28 -1.85 -28.50
C THR A 262 22.66 -2.44 -28.23
N ALA A 263 23.19 -2.25 -27.01
CA ALA A 263 24.47 -2.82 -26.61
C ALA A 263 24.46 -4.38 -26.61
N MET A 264 23.32 -5.00 -26.29
CA MET A 264 23.17 -6.46 -26.36
C MET A 264 23.12 -6.97 -27.79
N GLU A 265 22.52 -6.23 -28.73
CA GLU A 265 22.58 -6.54 -30.17
C GLU A 265 24.02 -6.47 -30.68
N GLU A 266 24.75 -5.40 -30.34
CA GLU A 266 26.17 -5.25 -30.68
C GLU A 266 27.03 -6.37 -30.07
N MET A 267 26.79 -6.72 -28.81
CA MET A 267 27.48 -7.82 -28.14
C MET A 267 27.23 -9.15 -28.84
N THR A 268 25.98 -9.43 -29.23
CA THR A 268 25.63 -10.67 -29.94
C THR A 268 26.31 -10.74 -31.30
N ALA A 269 26.40 -9.62 -32.02
CA ALA A 269 27.13 -9.54 -33.28
C ALA A 269 28.63 -9.78 -33.08
N ALA A 270 29.25 -9.12 -32.10
CA ALA A 270 30.67 -9.29 -31.78
C ALA A 270 31.02 -10.73 -31.37
N VAL A 271 30.18 -11.37 -30.55
CA VAL A 271 30.37 -12.76 -30.14
C VAL A 271 30.28 -13.73 -31.33
N LYS A 272 29.35 -13.52 -32.26
CA LYS A 272 29.29 -14.29 -33.51
C LYS A 272 30.55 -14.11 -34.36
N GLU A 273 31.10 -12.91 -34.39
CA GLU A 273 32.35 -12.65 -35.11
C GLU A 273 33.54 -13.34 -34.44
N VAL A 274 33.60 -13.39 -33.10
CA VAL A 274 34.60 -14.17 -32.36
C VAL A 274 34.49 -15.66 -32.67
N ALA A 275 33.28 -16.22 -32.67
CA ALA A 275 33.04 -17.63 -33.02
C ALA A 275 33.55 -17.94 -34.44
N ARG A 276 33.20 -17.08 -35.41
CA ARG A 276 33.67 -17.22 -36.80
C ARG A 276 35.19 -17.10 -36.92
N ASN A 277 35.81 -16.18 -36.21
CA ASN A 277 37.27 -16.02 -36.22
C ASN A 277 37.98 -17.24 -35.61
N ALA A 278 37.40 -17.84 -34.58
CA ALA A 278 37.90 -19.07 -33.98
C ALA A 278 37.77 -20.27 -34.95
N GLU A 279 36.63 -20.40 -35.64
CA GLU A 279 36.45 -21.42 -36.70
C GLU A 279 37.47 -21.25 -37.83
N GLN A 280 37.66 -20.02 -38.31
CA GLN A 280 38.66 -19.71 -39.34
C GLN A 280 40.08 -20.04 -38.88
N SER A 281 40.44 -19.70 -37.64
CA SER A 281 41.75 -20.02 -37.07
C SER A 281 41.97 -21.53 -36.95
N SER A 282 40.92 -22.30 -36.61
CA SER A 282 40.95 -23.76 -36.59
C SER A 282 41.26 -24.35 -37.97
N ILE A 283 40.62 -23.84 -39.03
CA ILE A 283 40.87 -24.26 -40.43
C ILE A 283 42.31 -23.94 -40.84
N GLU A 284 42.78 -22.71 -40.63
CA GLU A 284 44.14 -22.29 -40.98
C GLU A 284 45.21 -23.11 -40.25
N THR A 285 44.95 -23.45 -38.99
CA THR A 285 45.84 -24.30 -38.18
C THR A 285 45.88 -25.74 -38.70
N GLN A 286 44.74 -26.26 -39.16
CA GLN A 286 44.67 -27.59 -39.78
C GLN A 286 45.44 -27.64 -41.11
N GLU A 287 45.34 -26.58 -41.93
CA GLU A 287 46.13 -26.44 -43.15
C GLU A 287 47.64 -26.34 -42.85
N ALA A 288 48.02 -25.57 -41.82
CA ALA A 288 49.40 -25.47 -41.37
C ALA A 288 49.95 -26.84 -40.92
N ASN A 289 49.17 -27.64 -40.19
CA ASN A 289 49.56 -29.01 -39.81
C ASN A 289 49.78 -29.91 -41.04
N ALA A 290 48.92 -29.82 -42.06
CA ALA A 290 49.10 -30.58 -43.29
C ALA A 290 50.39 -30.17 -44.04
N GLN A 291 50.76 -28.89 -44.01
CA GLN A 291 52.02 -28.40 -44.56
C GLN A 291 53.24 -28.90 -43.76
N VAL A 292 53.15 -28.93 -42.43
CA VAL A 292 54.21 -29.47 -41.57
C VAL A 292 54.41 -30.96 -41.80
N ASP A 293 53.34 -31.74 -41.94
CA ASP A 293 53.41 -33.17 -42.28
C ASP A 293 54.09 -33.41 -43.63
N ALA A 294 53.75 -32.60 -44.64
CA ALA A 294 54.41 -32.64 -45.94
C ALA A 294 55.91 -32.30 -45.82
N GLY A 295 56.25 -31.25 -45.08
CA GLY A 295 57.64 -30.85 -44.82
C GLY A 295 58.43 -31.93 -44.09
N SER A 296 57.82 -32.63 -43.12
CA SER A 296 58.45 -33.75 -42.41
C SER A 296 58.80 -34.91 -43.36
N LYS A 297 57.93 -35.19 -44.34
CA LYS A 297 58.19 -36.19 -45.39
C LYS A 297 59.34 -35.77 -46.32
N ASP A 298 59.45 -34.50 -46.65
CA ASP A 298 60.55 -33.97 -47.47
C ASP A 298 61.89 -34.01 -46.72
N ILE A 299 61.89 -33.73 -45.41
CA ILE A 299 63.06 -33.92 -44.53
C ILE A 299 63.51 -35.38 -44.56
N ALA A 300 62.60 -36.34 -44.35
CA ALA A 300 62.92 -37.77 -44.37
C ALA A 300 63.49 -38.22 -45.73
N THR A 301 62.95 -37.68 -46.83
CA THR A 301 63.45 -37.94 -48.18
C THR A 301 64.85 -37.37 -48.37
N THR A 302 65.10 -36.16 -47.87
CA THR A 302 66.39 -35.48 -47.95
C THR A 302 67.47 -36.20 -47.14
N VAL A 303 67.14 -36.68 -45.93
CA VAL A 303 68.06 -37.49 -45.11
C VAL A 303 68.48 -38.76 -45.86
N ASN A 304 67.53 -39.49 -46.44
CA ASN A 304 67.84 -40.68 -47.24
C ASN A 304 68.74 -40.35 -48.45
N ALA A 305 68.48 -39.22 -49.14
CA ALA A 305 69.31 -38.80 -50.27
C ALA A 305 70.76 -38.47 -49.86
N ILE A 306 70.94 -37.84 -48.69
CA ILE A 306 72.28 -37.54 -48.15
C ILE A 306 73.01 -38.83 -47.75
N GLU A 307 72.31 -39.82 -47.19
CA GLU A 307 72.89 -41.13 -46.89
C GLU A 307 73.35 -41.84 -48.15
N MET A 308 72.50 -41.94 -49.18
CA MET A 308 72.87 -42.54 -50.47
C MET A 308 74.08 -41.83 -51.10
N LEU A 309 74.10 -40.48 -51.06
CA LEU A 309 75.24 -39.71 -51.56
C LEU A 309 76.53 -40.02 -50.79
N SER A 310 76.44 -40.22 -49.47
CA SER A 310 77.58 -40.52 -48.63
C SER A 310 78.14 -41.91 -48.93
N ASP A 311 77.26 -42.88 -49.20
CA ASP A 311 77.62 -44.23 -49.63
C ASP A 311 78.29 -44.23 -51.01
N GLU A 312 77.72 -43.53 -52.01
CA GLU A 312 78.30 -43.39 -53.35
C GLU A 312 79.71 -42.75 -53.31
N ILE A 313 79.92 -41.73 -52.47
CA ILE A 313 81.24 -41.12 -52.29
C ILE A 313 82.20 -42.10 -51.59
N GLY A 314 81.71 -42.92 -50.66
CA GLY A 314 82.49 -43.99 -50.03
C GLY A 314 82.98 -45.03 -51.04
N GLU A 315 82.12 -45.45 -51.97
CA GLU A 315 82.49 -46.33 -53.07
C GLU A 315 83.53 -45.68 -54.00
N ALA A 316 83.30 -44.41 -54.37
CA ALA A 316 84.25 -43.66 -55.20
C ALA A 316 85.62 -43.51 -54.53
N SER A 317 85.66 -43.27 -53.21
CA SER A 317 86.90 -43.22 -52.43
C SER A 317 87.65 -44.55 -52.45
N THR A 318 86.92 -45.67 -52.41
CA THR A 318 87.51 -47.01 -52.51
C THR A 318 88.12 -47.26 -53.88
N ALA A 319 87.44 -46.83 -54.95
CA ALA A 319 87.95 -46.91 -56.32
C ALA A 319 89.21 -46.06 -56.53
N VAL A 320 89.25 -44.84 -55.99
CA VAL A 320 90.44 -43.97 -56.04
C VAL A 320 91.61 -44.54 -55.25
N ASN A 321 91.36 -45.12 -54.07
CA ASN A 321 92.41 -45.83 -53.32
C ASN A 321 92.99 -46.99 -54.11
N THR A 322 92.14 -47.78 -54.77
CA THR A 322 92.57 -48.88 -55.64
C THR A 322 93.40 -48.37 -56.83
N LEU A 323 93.01 -47.23 -57.43
CA LEU A 323 93.78 -46.58 -58.49
C LEU A 323 95.17 -46.14 -57.99
N ASN A 324 95.26 -45.56 -56.80
CA ASN A 324 96.51 -45.15 -56.18
C ASN A 324 97.43 -46.36 -55.90
N GLU A 325 96.88 -47.46 -55.39
CA GLU A 325 97.63 -48.72 -55.20
C GLU A 325 98.15 -49.29 -56.53
N ASN A 326 97.33 -49.28 -57.57
CA ASN A 326 97.74 -49.73 -58.90
C ASN A 326 98.82 -48.82 -59.50
N ALA A 327 98.72 -47.51 -59.31
CA ALA A 327 99.75 -46.55 -59.71
C ALA A 327 101.09 -46.84 -59.02
N ALA A 328 101.07 -47.13 -57.71
CA ALA A 328 102.28 -47.54 -56.97
C ALA A 328 102.90 -48.85 -57.48
N LYS A 329 102.07 -49.83 -57.87
CA LYS A 329 102.57 -51.06 -58.52
C LYS A 329 103.22 -50.76 -59.86
N ILE A 330 102.63 -49.86 -60.66
CA ILE A 330 103.20 -49.45 -61.95
C ILE A 330 104.53 -48.71 -61.73
N ASP A 331 104.63 -47.81 -60.75
CA ASP A 331 105.88 -47.11 -60.42
C ASP A 331 107.03 -48.10 -60.09
N ALA A 332 106.74 -49.15 -59.33
CA ALA A 332 107.73 -50.20 -59.03
C ALA A 332 108.21 -50.94 -60.29
N VAL A 333 107.30 -51.23 -61.23
CA VAL A 333 107.64 -51.85 -62.51
C VAL A 333 108.47 -50.90 -63.38
N VAL A 334 108.08 -49.62 -63.48
CA VAL A 334 108.79 -48.60 -64.27
C VAL A 334 110.20 -48.36 -63.71
N THR A 335 110.34 -48.33 -62.38
CA THR A 335 111.64 -48.26 -61.70
C THR A 335 112.52 -49.47 -62.05
N THR A 336 111.93 -50.66 -62.09
CA THR A 336 112.65 -51.89 -62.52
C THR A 336 113.08 -51.79 -63.98
N ILE A 337 112.21 -51.34 -64.90
CA ILE A 337 112.55 -51.16 -66.32
C ILE A 337 113.65 -50.11 -66.51
N ASN A 338 113.61 -49.03 -65.74
CA ASN A 338 114.67 -48.00 -65.76
C ASN A 338 116.01 -48.62 -65.36
N SER A 339 116.04 -49.40 -64.27
CA SER A 339 117.25 -50.10 -63.82
C SER A 339 117.77 -51.12 -64.85
N ILE A 340 116.89 -51.86 -65.53
CA ILE A 340 117.26 -52.79 -66.61
C ILE A 340 117.80 -52.01 -67.81
N SER A 341 117.19 -50.89 -68.17
CA SER A 341 117.64 -50.03 -69.28
C SER A 341 119.01 -49.44 -68.99
N GLU A 342 119.27 -49.00 -67.75
CA GLU A 342 120.57 -48.51 -67.30
C GLU A 342 121.63 -49.62 -67.33
N GLN A 343 121.31 -50.82 -66.82
CA GLN A 343 122.18 -51.99 -66.93
C GLN A 343 122.46 -52.37 -68.39
N THR A 344 121.44 -52.33 -69.25
CA THR A 344 121.56 -52.63 -70.69
C THR A 344 122.43 -51.59 -71.39
N ASN A 345 122.29 -50.31 -71.03
CA ASN A 345 123.14 -49.23 -71.54
C ASN A 345 124.61 -49.41 -71.13
N LEU A 346 124.87 -49.84 -69.88
CA LEU A 346 126.22 -50.17 -69.40
C LEU A 346 126.80 -51.42 -70.07
N LEU A 347 126.00 -52.46 -70.27
CA LEU A 347 126.41 -53.67 -70.99
C LEU A 347 126.73 -53.36 -72.46
N ALA A 348 125.90 -52.55 -73.12
CA ALA A 348 126.09 -52.10 -74.48
C ALA A 348 127.35 -51.22 -74.62
N LEU A 349 127.61 -50.35 -73.64
CA LEU A 349 128.84 -49.57 -73.58
C LEU A 349 130.08 -50.48 -73.47
N ASN A 350 130.05 -51.47 -72.58
CA ASN A 350 131.14 -52.44 -72.44
C ASN A 350 131.35 -53.25 -73.73
N ALA A 351 130.26 -53.65 -74.41
CA ALA A 351 130.32 -54.33 -75.69
C ALA A 351 130.88 -53.45 -76.82
N ALA A 352 130.51 -52.16 -76.86
CA ALA A 352 131.04 -51.19 -77.82
C ALA A 352 132.55 -50.96 -77.61
N ILE A 353 133.00 -50.89 -76.35
CA ILE A 353 134.42 -50.80 -75.99
C ILE A 353 135.18 -52.04 -76.48
N GLU A 354 134.67 -53.25 -76.21
CA GLU A 354 135.36 -54.49 -76.61
C GLU A 354 135.32 -54.72 -78.14
N ALA A 355 134.24 -54.29 -78.81
CA ALA A 355 134.14 -54.29 -80.27
C ALA A 355 135.15 -53.32 -80.92
N ALA A 356 135.36 -52.14 -80.33
CA ALA A 356 136.42 -51.22 -80.76
C ALA A 356 137.82 -51.80 -80.55
N ARG A 357 138.00 -52.59 -79.48
CA ARG A 357 139.26 -53.28 -79.15
C ARG A 357 139.60 -54.42 -80.13
N ALA A 358 138.61 -55.06 -80.73
CA ALA A 358 138.76 -56.11 -81.73
C ALA A 358 139.08 -55.60 -83.16
N GLY A 359 139.15 -54.27 -83.38
CA GLY A 359 139.52 -53.66 -84.66
C GLY A 359 138.53 -53.98 -85.79
N GLU A 360 139.05 -54.23 -87.00
CA GLU A 360 138.20 -54.48 -88.20
C GLU A 360 137.28 -55.71 -88.07
N GLN A 361 137.63 -56.71 -87.26
CA GLN A 361 136.78 -57.90 -87.00
C GLN A 361 135.57 -57.58 -86.09
N GLY A 362 135.62 -56.48 -85.33
CA GLY A 362 134.58 -56.06 -84.38
C GLY A 362 133.56 -55.07 -84.94
N ARG A 363 133.72 -54.59 -86.19
CA ARG A 363 132.88 -53.52 -86.77
C ARG A 363 131.38 -53.82 -86.77
N GLY A 364 130.99 -55.04 -87.10
CA GLY A 364 129.58 -55.46 -87.06
C GLY A 364 129.01 -55.47 -85.64
N PHE A 365 129.81 -55.88 -84.65
CA PHE A 365 129.42 -55.88 -83.23
C PHE A 365 129.35 -54.46 -82.65
N ALA A 366 130.22 -53.55 -83.07
CA ALA A 366 130.20 -52.15 -82.63
C ALA A 366 128.90 -51.44 -83.04
N VAL A 367 128.44 -51.66 -84.28
CA VAL A 367 127.17 -51.09 -84.77
C VAL A 367 125.97 -51.62 -83.97
N VAL A 368 125.94 -52.92 -83.68
CA VAL A 368 124.88 -53.50 -82.85
C VAL A 368 124.94 -52.97 -81.41
N ALA A 369 126.13 -52.82 -80.83
CA ALA A 369 126.30 -52.29 -79.49
C ALA A 369 125.85 -50.82 -79.37
N ASP A 370 126.15 -49.97 -80.36
CA ASP A 370 125.65 -48.59 -80.39
C ASP A 370 124.13 -48.49 -80.61
N GLU A 371 123.55 -49.39 -81.40
CA GLU A 371 122.09 -49.47 -81.58
C GLU A 371 121.39 -49.90 -80.28
N VAL A 372 121.94 -50.90 -79.57
CA VAL A 372 121.43 -51.33 -78.26
C VAL A 372 121.59 -50.21 -77.22
N ARG A 373 122.70 -49.47 -77.24
CA ARG A 373 122.93 -48.31 -76.35
C ARG A 373 121.91 -47.20 -76.60
N THR A 374 121.65 -46.89 -77.86
CA THR A 374 120.65 -45.88 -78.27
C THR A 374 119.24 -46.33 -77.87
N LEU A 375 118.90 -47.61 -78.06
CA LEU A 375 117.61 -48.16 -77.65
C LEU A 375 117.44 -48.15 -76.13
N ALA A 376 118.49 -48.49 -75.37
CA ALA A 376 118.49 -48.42 -73.91
C ALA A 376 118.30 -46.98 -73.41
N GLY A 377 118.98 -46.00 -74.03
CA GLY A 377 118.79 -44.57 -73.73
C GLY A 377 117.38 -44.06 -74.03
N ARG A 378 116.79 -44.47 -75.16
CA ARG A 378 115.38 -44.15 -75.49
C ARG A 378 114.40 -44.80 -74.50
N THR A 379 114.68 -46.03 -74.07
CA THR A 379 113.86 -46.74 -73.07
C THR A 379 113.95 -46.04 -71.72
N GLN A 380 115.14 -45.62 -71.29
CA GLN A 380 115.34 -44.87 -70.06
C GLN A 380 114.60 -43.53 -70.09
N ALA A 381 114.68 -42.77 -71.19
CA ALA A 381 113.94 -41.52 -71.36
C ALA A 381 112.41 -41.74 -71.26
N ALA A 382 111.88 -42.77 -71.92
CA ALA A 382 110.47 -43.13 -71.83
C ALA A 382 110.05 -43.54 -70.41
N THR A 383 110.88 -44.28 -69.67
CA THR A 383 110.58 -44.62 -68.27
C THR A 383 110.56 -43.42 -67.35
N VAL A 384 111.40 -42.39 -67.58
CA VAL A 384 111.38 -41.15 -66.80
C VAL A 384 110.08 -40.38 -67.07
N GLU A 385 109.64 -40.30 -68.33
CA GLU A 385 108.37 -39.68 -68.70
C GLU A 385 107.16 -40.42 -68.09
N ILE A 386 107.14 -41.76 -68.17
CA ILE A 386 106.10 -42.58 -67.53
C ILE A 386 106.11 -42.38 -66.01
N LYS A 387 107.28 -42.33 -65.37
CA LYS A 387 107.38 -42.09 -63.93
C LYS A 387 106.76 -40.75 -63.54
N SER A 388 107.06 -39.69 -64.27
CA SER A 388 106.45 -38.37 -64.03
C SER A 388 104.91 -38.40 -64.19
N MET A 389 104.38 -39.13 -65.17
CA MET A 389 102.94 -39.33 -65.32
C MET A 389 102.33 -40.10 -64.14
N ILE A 390 103.01 -41.12 -63.62
CA ILE A 390 102.56 -41.90 -62.46
C ILE A 390 102.59 -41.08 -61.17
N GLU A 391 103.64 -40.30 -60.95
CA GLU A 391 103.73 -39.36 -59.82
C GLU A 391 102.58 -38.36 -59.85
N ALA A 392 102.30 -37.76 -61.02
CA ALA A 392 101.16 -36.85 -61.19
C ALA A 392 99.80 -37.54 -60.92
N LEU A 393 99.66 -38.80 -61.35
CA LEU A 393 98.45 -39.60 -61.12
C LEU A 393 98.26 -39.94 -59.63
N GLN A 394 99.33 -40.27 -58.93
CA GLN A 394 99.32 -40.52 -57.48
C GLN A 394 98.97 -39.24 -56.70
N THR A 395 99.57 -38.10 -57.03
CA THR A 395 99.22 -36.82 -56.42
C THR A 395 97.74 -36.49 -56.67
N GLY A 396 97.26 -36.62 -57.90
CA GLY A 396 95.85 -36.40 -58.24
C GLY A 396 94.90 -37.33 -57.48
N ALA A 397 95.26 -38.61 -57.30
CA ALA A 397 94.47 -39.56 -56.52
C ALA A 397 94.42 -39.22 -55.02
N GLN A 398 95.52 -38.75 -54.44
CA GLN A 398 95.56 -38.28 -53.05
C GLN A 398 94.69 -37.04 -52.84
N ASP A 399 94.77 -36.06 -53.75
CA ASP A 399 93.94 -34.85 -53.72
C ASP A 399 92.45 -35.20 -53.82
N LEU A 400 92.08 -36.10 -54.75
CA LEU A 400 90.72 -36.61 -54.90
C LEU A 400 90.22 -37.28 -53.62
N THR A 401 91.05 -38.09 -52.96
CA THR A 401 90.71 -38.75 -51.69
C THR A 401 90.44 -37.72 -50.59
N GLN A 402 91.25 -36.66 -50.51
CA GLN A 402 91.03 -35.58 -49.53
C GLN A 402 89.74 -34.80 -49.81
N VAL A 403 89.43 -34.52 -51.09
CA VAL A 403 88.17 -33.88 -51.49
C VAL A 403 86.97 -34.77 -51.14
N MET A 404 87.04 -36.07 -51.43
CA MET A 404 85.97 -37.03 -51.09
C MET A 404 85.73 -37.08 -49.58
N LYS A 405 86.79 -37.17 -48.76
CA LYS A 405 86.67 -37.15 -47.29
C LYS A 405 85.98 -35.88 -46.80
N ARG A 406 86.41 -34.71 -47.27
CA ARG A 406 85.78 -33.43 -46.91
C ARG A 406 84.31 -33.36 -47.35
N THR A 407 83.97 -33.98 -48.48
CA THR A 407 82.60 -34.01 -48.99
C THR A 407 81.71 -34.89 -48.11
N VAL A 408 82.19 -36.04 -47.64
CA VAL A 408 81.48 -36.88 -46.64
C VAL A 408 81.29 -36.15 -45.32
N ASP A 409 82.34 -35.48 -44.81
CA ASP A 409 82.23 -34.69 -43.57
C ASP A 409 81.16 -33.58 -43.71
N LYS A 410 81.12 -32.90 -44.86
CA LYS A 410 80.10 -31.88 -45.16
C LYS A 410 78.70 -32.45 -45.35
N ALA A 411 78.58 -33.64 -45.95
CA ALA A 411 77.30 -34.33 -46.07
C ALA A 411 76.74 -34.71 -44.68
N ASN A 412 77.57 -35.20 -43.77
CA ASN A 412 77.19 -35.50 -42.40
C ASN A 412 76.76 -34.24 -41.61
N GLU A 413 77.46 -33.13 -41.78
CA GLU A 413 77.06 -31.83 -41.22
C GLU A 413 75.70 -31.37 -41.78
N GLY A 414 75.50 -31.50 -43.10
CA GLY A 414 74.22 -31.22 -43.76
C GLY A 414 73.08 -32.11 -43.24
N LYS A 415 73.33 -33.41 -43.07
CA LYS A 415 72.37 -34.34 -42.47
C LYS A 415 71.96 -33.90 -41.07
N LYS A 416 72.91 -33.47 -40.23
CA LYS A 416 72.60 -32.96 -38.88
C LYS A 416 71.68 -31.75 -38.93
N HIS A 417 71.98 -30.75 -39.77
CA HIS A 417 71.11 -29.57 -39.91
C HIS A 417 69.70 -29.91 -40.39
N VAL A 418 69.57 -30.87 -41.30
CA VAL A 418 68.27 -31.36 -41.78
C VAL A 418 67.50 -32.07 -40.66
N LEU A 419 68.17 -32.87 -39.83
CA LEU A 419 67.53 -33.50 -38.66
C LEU A 419 67.07 -32.45 -37.63
N ASP A 420 67.91 -31.47 -37.31
CA ASP A 420 67.55 -30.37 -36.40
C ASP A 420 66.33 -29.60 -36.94
N THR A 421 66.25 -29.37 -38.26
CA THR A 421 65.08 -28.74 -38.91
C THR A 421 63.81 -29.62 -38.78
N GLY A 422 63.97 -30.94 -38.82
CA GLY A 422 62.87 -31.88 -38.59
C GLY A 422 62.31 -31.81 -37.17
N ASP A 423 63.17 -31.64 -36.16
CA ASP A 423 62.76 -31.46 -34.76
C ASP A 423 62.03 -30.12 -34.53
N ASP A 424 62.48 -29.06 -35.21
CA ASP A 424 61.79 -27.75 -35.20
C ASP A 424 60.38 -27.86 -35.83
N LEU A 425 60.24 -28.55 -36.97
CA LEU A 425 58.93 -28.79 -37.59
C LEU A 425 57.99 -29.58 -36.67
N LYS A 426 58.51 -30.59 -35.95
CA LYS A 426 57.71 -31.33 -34.97
C LYS A 426 57.21 -30.42 -33.85
N SER A 427 58.06 -29.52 -33.36
CA SER A 427 57.67 -28.54 -32.34
C SER A 427 56.59 -27.58 -32.86
N ILE A 428 56.69 -27.15 -34.12
CA ILE A 428 55.65 -26.34 -34.80
C ILE A 428 54.32 -27.12 -34.87
N ALA A 429 54.34 -28.40 -35.23
CA ALA A 429 53.13 -29.24 -35.26
C ALA A 429 52.43 -29.31 -33.89
N GLU A 430 53.20 -29.50 -32.82
CA GLU A 430 52.68 -29.53 -31.45
C GLU A 430 52.06 -28.18 -31.05
N HIS A 431 52.74 -27.07 -31.36
CA HIS A 431 52.21 -25.72 -31.11
C HIS A 431 50.92 -25.44 -31.88
N SER A 432 50.91 -25.80 -33.16
CA SER A 432 49.76 -25.69 -34.05
C SER A 432 48.57 -26.52 -33.51
N GLY A 433 48.80 -27.77 -33.09
CA GLY A 433 47.77 -28.59 -32.43
C GLY A 433 47.12 -27.91 -31.22
N ARG A 434 47.89 -27.22 -30.37
CA ARG A 434 47.33 -26.46 -29.23
C ARG A 434 46.51 -25.24 -29.67
N VAL A 435 46.90 -24.55 -30.75
CA VAL A 435 46.12 -23.43 -31.30
C VAL A 435 44.78 -23.91 -31.84
N TYR A 436 44.74 -25.09 -32.46
CA TYR A 436 43.51 -25.73 -32.92
C TYR A 436 42.56 -26.03 -31.75
N GLU A 437 43.07 -26.64 -30.68
CA GLU A 437 42.28 -26.93 -29.47
C GLU A 437 41.75 -25.65 -28.81
N MET A 438 42.58 -24.61 -28.69
CA MET A 438 42.17 -23.30 -28.17
C MET A 438 41.08 -22.65 -29.02
N SER A 439 41.18 -22.76 -30.35
CA SER A 439 40.18 -22.23 -31.27
C SER A 439 38.83 -22.91 -31.07
N MET A 440 38.79 -24.22 -30.90
CA MET A 440 37.57 -24.97 -30.57
C MET A 440 36.95 -24.52 -29.24
N LEU A 441 37.78 -24.28 -28.22
CA LEU A 441 37.32 -23.79 -26.92
C LEU A 441 36.74 -22.36 -27.02
N ILE A 442 37.39 -21.47 -27.79
CA ILE A 442 36.91 -20.10 -28.03
C ILE A 442 35.57 -20.14 -28.75
N ALA A 443 35.41 -20.97 -29.78
CA ALA A 443 34.14 -21.12 -30.49
C ALA A 443 33.01 -21.58 -29.56
N THR A 444 33.28 -22.60 -28.73
CA THR A 444 32.31 -23.10 -27.73
C THR A 444 31.94 -22.01 -26.70
N SER A 445 32.94 -21.29 -26.20
CA SER A 445 32.72 -20.19 -25.25
C SER A 445 31.93 -19.04 -25.86
N ALA A 446 32.14 -18.76 -27.15
CA ALA A 446 31.37 -17.76 -27.89
C ALA A 446 29.91 -18.19 -28.04
N ASP A 447 29.62 -19.46 -28.32
CA ASP A 447 28.24 -19.97 -28.35
C ASP A 447 27.54 -19.82 -26.99
N GLU A 448 28.22 -20.15 -25.89
CA GLU A 448 27.69 -19.92 -24.53
C GLU A 448 27.43 -18.44 -24.26
N GLN A 449 28.36 -17.56 -24.62
CA GLN A 449 28.18 -16.11 -24.48
C GLN A 449 27.00 -15.60 -25.32
N SER A 450 26.78 -16.15 -26.52
CA SER A 450 25.63 -15.78 -27.34
C SER A 450 24.32 -16.20 -26.68
N ALA A 451 24.27 -17.36 -26.01
CA ALA A 451 23.09 -17.80 -25.27
C ALA A 451 22.79 -16.85 -24.09
N VAL A 452 23.81 -16.49 -23.31
CA VAL A 452 23.68 -15.53 -22.20
C VAL A 452 23.25 -14.16 -22.69
N ALA A 453 23.79 -13.68 -23.81
CA ALA A 453 23.39 -12.40 -24.39
C ALA A 453 21.90 -12.37 -24.77
N ASN A 454 21.39 -13.45 -25.35
CA ASN A 454 19.96 -13.58 -25.68
C ASN A 454 19.07 -13.64 -24.42
N GLU A 455 19.53 -14.30 -23.36
CA GLU A 455 18.81 -14.32 -22.08
C GLU A 455 18.73 -12.92 -21.46
N ILE A 456 19.85 -12.18 -21.44
CA ILE A 456 19.88 -10.80 -20.97
C ILE A 456 18.94 -9.92 -21.81
N ALA A 457 18.94 -10.06 -23.13
CA ALA A 457 18.02 -9.33 -24.01
C ALA A 457 16.54 -9.60 -23.69
N THR A 458 16.21 -10.85 -23.34
CA THR A 458 14.87 -11.23 -22.89
C THR A 458 14.52 -10.59 -21.54
N ASN A 459 15.44 -10.61 -20.58
CA ASN A 459 15.26 -9.96 -19.28
C ASN A 459 15.09 -8.44 -19.41
N LEU A 460 15.80 -7.79 -20.34
CA LEU A 460 15.63 -6.36 -20.62
C LEU A 460 14.20 -6.04 -21.12
N MET A 461 13.61 -6.90 -21.94
CA MET A 461 12.20 -6.75 -22.36
C MET A 461 11.23 -6.88 -21.18
N GLU A 462 11.48 -7.80 -20.26
CA GLU A 462 10.66 -7.95 -19.06
C GLU A 462 10.74 -6.70 -18.17
N ILE A 463 11.94 -6.20 -17.90
CA ILE A 463 12.15 -4.98 -17.10
C ILE A 463 11.48 -3.78 -17.80
N ARG A 464 11.55 -3.71 -19.13
CA ARG A 464 10.87 -2.65 -19.91
C ARG A 464 9.35 -2.68 -19.69
N ASN A 465 8.75 -3.86 -19.71
CA ASN A 465 7.32 -4.01 -19.43
C ASN A 465 6.99 -3.64 -17.97
N GLN A 466 7.86 -3.99 -17.02
CA GLN A 466 7.70 -3.57 -15.62
C GLN A 466 7.80 -2.05 -15.47
N SER A 467 8.73 -1.37 -16.16
CA SER A 467 8.81 0.09 -16.16
C SER A 467 7.53 0.73 -16.72
N HIS A 468 6.94 0.16 -17.77
CA HIS A 468 5.65 0.63 -18.29
C HIS A 468 4.51 0.44 -17.28
N ASN A 469 4.46 -0.68 -16.57
CA ASN A 469 3.47 -0.90 -15.51
C ASN A 469 3.63 0.10 -14.35
N VAL A 470 4.87 0.49 -14.01
CA VAL A 470 5.14 1.52 -12.99
C VAL A 470 4.66 2.89 -13.47
N GLU A 471 4.89 3.24 -14.75
CA GLU A 471 4.38 4.48 -15.35
C GLU A 471 2.85 4.54 -15.28
N GLN A 472 2.16 3.47 -15.68
CA GLN A 472 0.70 3.38 -15.58
C GLN A 472 0.21 3.49 -14.13
N SER A 473 0.86 2.78 -13.20
CA SER A 473 0.49 2.82 -11.78
C SER A 473 0.70 4.21 -11.16
N ALA A 474 1.71 4.94 -11.64
CA ALA A 474 1.95 6.32 -11.24
C ALA A 474 0.84 7.25 -11.75
N ASP A 475 0.41 7.11 -13.00
CA ASP A 475 -0.71 7.88 -13.56
C ASP A 475 -2.04 7.59 -12.83
N ASP A 476 -2.32 6.32 -12.54
CA ASP A 476 -3.49 5.91 -11.74
C ASP A 476 -3.42 6.50 -10.32
N SER A 477 -2.22 6.55 -9.74
CA SER A 477 -1.98 7.16 -8.41
C SER A 477 -2.21 8.68 -8.41
N VAL A 478 -1.78 9.38 -9.47
CA VAL A 478 -2.05 10.82 -9.63
C VAL A 478 -3.55 11.08 -9.74
N SER A 479 -4.26 10.25 -10.51
CA SER A 479 -5.72 10.33 -10.65
C SER A 479 -6.44 10.08 -9.31
N GLY A 480 -6.03 9.05 -8.56
CA GLY A 480 -6.56 8.79 -7.22
C GLY A 480 -6.27 9.92 -6.22
N CYS A 481 -5.13 10.59 -6.35
CA CYS A 481 -4.85 11.82 -5.59
C CYS A 481 -5.85 12.93 -5.90
N ASP A 482 -6.26 13.11 -7.16
CA ASP A 482 -7.27 14.12 -7.52
C ASP A 482 -8.64 13.83 -6.87
N GLU A 483 -9.06 12.55 -6.85
CA GLU A 483 -10.30 12.14 -6.18
C GLU A 483 -10.26 12.35 -4.67
N LEU A 484 -9.15 12.00 -4.01
CA LEU A 484 -8.97 12.22 -2.58
C LEU A 484 -8.92 13.71 -2.23
N TYR A 485 -8.29 14.52 -3.07
CA TYR A 485 -8.27 15.98 -2.91
C TYR A 485 -9.68 16.56 -2.99
N ALA A 486 -10.47 16.13 -3.98
CA ALA A 486 -11.87 16.54 -4.13
C ALA A 486 -12.73 16.11 -2.92
N THR A 487 -12.49 14.91 -2.39
CA THR A 487 -13.17 14.43 -1.19
C THR A 487 -12.83 15.26 0.05
N ALA A 488 -11.56 15.62 0.24
CA ALA A 488 -11.15 16.50 1.34
C ALA A 488 -11.77 17.90 1.19
N GLU A 489 -11.87 18.44 -0.02
CA GLU A 489 -12.55 19.70 -0.29
C GLU A 489 -14.05 19.63 0.01
N GLN A 490 -14.73 18.52 -0.30
CA GLN A 490 -16.12 18.29 0.07
C GLN A 490 -16.30 18.23 1.59
N LEU A 491 -15.39 17.58 2.32
CA LEU A 491 -15.41 17.56 3.79
C LEU A 491 -15.26 18.97 4.37
N ASP A 492 -14.31 19.77 3.85
CA ASP A 492 -14.14 21.16 4.27
C ASP A 492 -15.43 21.97 4.02
N GLN A 493 -16.07 21.80 2.86
CA GLN A 493 -17.34 22.47 2.54
C GLN A 493 -18.46 22.11 3.51
N LEU A 494 -18.55 20.86 3.97
CA LEU A 494 -19.55 20.44 4.97
C LEU A 494 -19.32 21.06 6.35
N LEU A 495 -18.09 21.47 6.66
CA LEU A 495 -17.74 22.13 7.92
C LEU A 495 -17.92 23.65 7.85
N VAL A 496 -18.08 24.23 6.65
CA VAL A 496 -18.29 25.68 6.49
C VAL A 496 -19.58 26.11 7.20
N GLY A 497 -19.47 27.14 8.03
CA GLY A 497 -20.58 27.68 8.81
C GLY A 497 -20.68 27.12 10.23
N LEU A 498 -19.94 26.06 10.55
CA LEU A 498 -19.78 25.61 11.93
C LEU A 498 -18.71 26.46 12.62
N LYS A 499 -19.09 27.13 13.70
CA LYS A 499 -18.14 27.80 14.59
C LYS A 499 -17.63 26.76 15.58
N ILE A 500 -16.36 26.45 15.41
CA ILE A 500 -15.58 25.59 16.28
C ILE A 500 -15.10 26.43 17.46
#